data_AF-A0A947EJ64-F1
#
_entry.id   AF-A0A947EJ64-F1
#
_cell.length_a   1.000
_cell.length_b   1.000
_cell.length_c   1.000
_cell.angle_alpha   90.00
_cell.angle_beta   90.00
_cell.angle_gamma   90.00
#
_symmetry.space_group_name_H-M   'P 1'
#
loop_
_entity.id
_entity.type
_entity.pdbx_description
1 polymer ?
#
loop_
_entity_poly.entity_id
_entity_poly.type
_entity_poly.pdbx_seq_one_letter_code
_entity_poly.pdbx_strand_id
1 'polypeptide(L)'
;MKNITTVLILLSVFLGSSQQQIYNLTFEDGTDGSNPAFWNVFEPDTPAVEVVTNPDPDGVNTDPSTKVLKLNVMTTNACYAGAETQHAILGTWVLEAGVTSNETISLMVNKSTIGRIGVKFVNATNGTIFELTSQTNTVTNEWELLSWDISSFAASAENNNIDQLVLFSDFTCGDPDRTGPSTTYIDNISWGALKTGDPVLPTCSDGIKNGDEDGVDCGGSSCGPCEAYPFDFETATPFVGADGASFSIVDDAGNMVGQLENANAQNFSNAQIITGSLDFSGPPKGFSMRVKGDRSTPILFKVEQDGNPAAFFQNGQNYTTPGQWQTLIFDFSGESSVGVLNKTVIFFDISSPSSDPVSMDTFLFDDLVFDELTVLSIPSSEIQDLKIYPNPTNTDWTVESASTIDKIQVFDILGQRVNSYSPGSNQAVIKGDQLQSGLYFARIDGVNGSKTVRLVKE
;
A
#
# COMPACT_ATOMS: atom_id res chain seq x y z
N MET A 1 -5.17 -54.07 52.17
CA MET A 1 -5.80 -52.77 51.87
C MET A 1 -4.77 -51.87 51.19
N LYS A 2 -4.75 -51.84 49.86
CA LYS A 2 -4.27 -50.71 49.04
C LYS A 2 -5.04 -50.79 47.73
N ASN A 3 -6.08 -49.96 47.60
CA ASN A 3 -6.85 -49.81 46.37
C ASN A 3 -6.05 -48.92 45.43
N ILE A 4 -5.70 -49.43 44.25
CA ILE A 4 -5.12 -48.64 43.17
C ILE A 4 -6.29 -48.18 42.31
N THR A 5 -6.66 -46.91 42.43
CA THR A 5 -7.64 -46.25 41.57
C THR A 5 -6.90 -45.74 40.33
N THR A 6 -7.03 -46.45 39.23
CA THR A 6 -6.53 -45.98 37.92
C THR A 6 -7.51 -44.95 37.39
N VAL A 7 -7.10 -43.68 37.34
CA VAL A 7 -7.84 -42.60 36.67
C VAL A 7 -7.45 -42.61 35.20
N LEU A 8 -8.39 -42.95 34.32
CA LEU A 8 -8.25 -42.85 32.88
C LEU A 8 -8.64 -41.43 32.46
N ILE A 9 -7.65 -40.57 32.17
CA ILE A 9 -7.89 -39.23 31.62
C ILE A 9 -8.18 -39.40 30.13
N LEU A 10 -9.43 -39.21 29.73
CA LEU A 10 -9.85 -39.18 28.34
C LEU A 10 -9.38 -37.84 27.75
N LEU A 11 -8.27 -37.88 26.99
CA LEU A 11 -7.77 -36.72 26.24
C LEU A 11 -8.66 -36.54 25.01
N SER A 12 -9.68 -35.68 25.11
CA SER A 12 -10.47 -35.22 23.96
C SER A 12 -9.60 -34.30 23.10
N VAL A 13 -8.96 -34.88 22.09
CA VAL A 13 -8.34 -34.14 20.99
C VAL A 13 -9.49 -33.50 20.20
N PHE A 14 -9.67 -32.19 20.32
CA PHE A 14 -10.44 -31.42 19.37
C PHE A 14 -9.66 -31.42 18.05
N LEU A 15 -10.01 -32.34 17.15
CA LEU A 15 -9.69 -32.17 15.74
C LEU A 15 -10.57 -31.00 15.26
N GLY A 16 -9.98 -29.81 15.12
CA GLY A 16 -10.60 -28.74 14.37
C GLY A 16 -10.71 -29.21 12.92
N SER A 17 -11.89 -29.71 12.53
CA SER A 17 -12.19 -29.92 11.12
C SER A 17 -12.45 -28.55 10.51
N SER A 18 -11.61 -28.09 9.57
CA SER A 18 -12.04 -27.03 8.65
C SER A 18 -13.26 -27.57 7.91
N GLN A 19 -14.40 -26.90 8.09
CA GLN A 19 -15.66 -27.35 7.51
C GLN A 19 -15.89 -26.60 6.21
N GLN A 20 -16.22 -27.37 5.17
CA GLN A 20 -16.83 -26.84 3.96
C GLN A 20 -18.05 -25.99 4.35
N GLN A 21 -18.05 -24.72 3.97
CA GLN A 21 -19.07 -23.75 4.34
C GLN A 21 -19.81 -23.26 3.08
N ILE A 22 -21.11 -23.04 3.21
CA ILE A 22 -21.86 -22.22 2.26
C ILE A 22 -21.83 -20.79 2.82
N TYR A 23 -21.20 -19.90 2.09
CA TYR A 23 -21.26 -18.46 2.37
C TYR A 23 -22.58 -17.95 1.82
N ASN A 24 -23.38 -17.34 2.70
CA ASN A 24 -24.64 -16.69 2.36
C ASN A 24 -24.54 -15.23 2.76
N LEU A 25 -24.05 -14.41 1.84
CA LEU A 25 -23.90 -12.99 2.05
C LEU A 25 -25.25 -12.31 1.77
N THR A 26 -25.91 -11.96 2.86
CA THR A 26 -27.18 -11.21 2.92
C THR A 26 -26.92 -9.87 3.59
N PHE A 27 -27.86 -8.95 3.51
CA PHE A 27 -27.70 -7.58 4.02
C PHE A 27 -28.59 -7.27 5.25
N GLU A 28 -29.18 -8.32 5.83
CA GLU A 28 -30.02 -8.25 7.03
C GLU A 28 -29.25 -7.80 8.27
N ASP A 29 -29.93 -7.20 9.24
CA ASP A 29 -29.27 -6.70 10.46
C ASP A 29 -28.48 -7.81 11.18
N GLY A 30 -27.17 -7.59 11.33
CA GLY A 30 -26.25 -8.51 12.01
C GLY A 30 -25.61 -9.58 11.11
N THR A 31 -25.82 -9.53 9.79
CA THR A 31 -25.12 -10.37 8.82
C THR A 31 -23.89 -9.68 8.24
N ASP A 32 -22.99 -10.44 7.63
CA ASP A 32 -21.70 -9.95 7.12
C ASP A 32 -21.86 -8.82 6.07
N GLY A 33 -22.96 -8.78 5.32
CA GLY A 33 -23.21 -7.75 4.31
C GLY A 33 -23.82 -6.46 4.86
N SER A 34 -24.34 -6.47 6.09
CA SER A 34 -25.18 -5.39 6.63
C SER A 34 -24.44 -4.07 6.90
N ASN A 35 -23.11 -4.10 6.96
CA ASN A 35 -22.30 -2.91 7.19
C ASN A 35 -21.78 -2.34 5.86
N PRO A 36 -22.28 -1.17 5.39
CA PRO A 36 -21.79 -0.55 4.17
C PRO A 36 -20.32 -0.14 4.24
N ALA A 37 -19.74 0.05 5.44
CA ALA A 37 -18.32 0.36 5.60
C ALA A 37 -17.39 -0.81 5.20
N PHE A 38 -17.93 -2.02 5.04
CA PHE A 38 -17.16 -3.16 4.54
C PHE A 38 -16.99 -3.15 3.03
N TRP A 39 -17.57 -2.16 2.33
CA TRP A 39 -17.55 -2.07 0.89
C TRP A 39 -16.85 -0.80 0.42
N ASN A 40 -15.92 -0.96 -0.51
CA ASN A 40 -15.30 0.14 -1.26
C ASN A 40 -15.90 0.19 -2.66
N VAL A 41 -16.08 1.39 -3.21
CA VAL A 41 -16.39 1.59 -4.63
C VAL A 41 -15.10 1.87 -5.39
N PHE A 42 -14.99 1.35 -6.62
CA PHE A 42 -13.72 1.39 -7.38
C PHE A 42 -13.29 2.79 -7.81
N GLU A 43 -14.24 3.72 -7.89
CA GLU A 43 -14.02 5.04 -8.47
C GLU A 43 -14.49 6.13 -7.48
N PRO A 44 -13.72 7.22 -7.31
CA PRO A 44 -14.03 8.28 -6.36
C PRO A 44 -15.36 8.99 -6.67
N ASP A 45 -15.79 8.99 -7.93
CA ASP A 45 -17.05 9.60 -8.37
C ASP A 45 -18.25 8.62 -8.33
N THR A 46 -18.04 7.37 -7.91
CA THR A 46 -19.16 6.43 -7.70
C THR A 46 -19.75 6.69 -6.32
N PRO A 47 -21.08 6.91 -6.20
CA PRO A 47 -21.74 6.95 -4.89
C PRO A 47 -21.40 5.71 -4.06
N ALA A 48 -21.13 5.92 -2.76
CA ALA A 48 -20.85 4.84 -1.82
C ALA A 48 -21.95 3.79 -1.79
N VAL A 49 -21.59 2.57 -1.36
CA VAL A 49 -22.54 1.48 -1.17
C VAL A 49 -23.57 1.85 -0.11
N GLU A 50 -24.84 1.62 -0.41
CA GLU A 50 -25.94 1.76 0.55
C GLU A 50 -26.52 0.37 0.87
N VAL A 51 -26.88 0.14 2.13
CA VAL A 51 -27.75 -0.99 2.51
C VAL A 51 -29.13 -0.42 2.82
N VAL A 52 -30.12 -0.80 2.01
CA VAL A 52 -31.48 -0.24 2.08
C VAL A 52 -32.51 -1.36 2.23
N THR A 53 -33.68 -1.05 2.77
CA THR A 53 -34.82 -1.98 2.71
C THR A 53 -35.15 -2.30 1.25
N ASN A 54 -35.44 -3.57 0.98
CA ASN A 54 -35.82 -4.07 -0.34
C ASN A 54 -36.90 -3.17 -0.95
N PRO A 55 -36.57 -2.43 -2.02
CA PRO A 55 -37.49 -1.44 -2.59
C PRO A 55 -38.63 -2.09 -3.38
N ASP A 56 -38.48 -3.37 -3.72
CA ASP A 56 -39.34 -4.08 -4.65
C ASP A 56 -39.50 -5.55 -4.24
N PRO A 57 -40.33 -5.85 -3.23
CA PRO A 57 -40.52 -7.21 -2.73
C PRO A 57 -41.38 -8.03 -3.69
N ASP A 58 -40.77 -8.50 -4.77
CA ASP A 58 -41.40 -9.24 -5.86
C ASP A 58 -40.52 -10.41 -6.36
N GLY A 59 -40.96 -11.08 -7.43
CA GLY A 59 -40.14 -12.07 -8.14
C GLY A 59 -39.54 -13.15 -7.23
N VAL A 60 -38.20 -13.21 -7.22
CA VAL A 60 -37.43 -14.15 -6.37
C VAL A 60 -37.09 -13.62 -4.98
N ASN A 61 -37.29 -12.32 -4.71
CA ASN A 61 -37.00 -11.66 -3.42
C ASN A 61 -38.27 -11.00 -2.84
N THR A 62 -39.13 -11.82 -2.25
CA THR A 62 -40.53 -11.44 -1.94
C THR A 62 -40.76 -10.84 -0.56
N ASP A 63 -39.74 -10.79 0.31
CA ASP A 63 -39.91 -10.30 1.68
C ASP A 63 -39.70 -8.77 1.72
N PRO A 64 -40.71 -7.97 2.12
CA PRO A 64 -40.59 -6.51 2.21
C PRO A 64 -39.72 -6.02 3.36
N SER A 65 -39.33 -6.92 4.27
CA SER A 65 -38.48 -6.59 5.43
C SER A 65 -37.00 -6.83 5.17
N THR A 66 -36.64 -7.51 4.07
CA THR A 66 -35.24 -7.74 3.73
C THR A 66 -34.52 -6.45 3.42
N LYS A 67 -33.22 -6.46 3.65
CA LYS A 67 -32.29 -5.42 3.25
C LYS A 67 -31.46 -5.91 2.09
N VAL A 68 -31.09 -4.98 1.23
CA VAL A 68 -30.37 -5.25 -0.01
C VAL A 68 -29.26 -4.23 -0.19
N LEU A 69 -28.19 -4.64 -0.84
CA LEU A 69 -27.14 -3.74 -1.28
C LEU A 69 -27.65 -2.92 -2.46
N LYS A 70 -27.37 -1.63 -2.46
CA LYS A 70 -27.72 -0.69 -3.52
C LYS A 70 -26.45 0.01 -4.02
N LEU A 71 -26.26 -0.05 -5.33
CA LEU A 71 -25.22 0.65 -6.06
C LEU A 71 -25.86 1.59 -7.08
N ASN A 72 -25.37 2.82 -7.11
CA ASN A 72 -25.71 3.78 -8.16
C ASN A 72 -24.47 4.02 -9.01
N VAL A 73 -24.58 3.80 -10.32
CA VAL A 73 -23.53 4.09 -11.28
C VAL A 73 -23.97 5.23 -12.17
N MET A 74 -23.11 6.24 -12.29
CA MET A 74 -23.29 7.44 -13.09
C MET A 74 -22.73 7.22 -14.50
N THR A 75 -23.17 8.04 -15.46
CA THR A 75 -22.65 8.01 -16.84
C THR A 75 -21.16 8.33 -16.94
N THR A 76 -20.60 9.00 -15.93
CA THR A 76 -19.18 9.39 -15.86
C THR A 76 -18.30 8.30 -15.27
N ASN A 77 -18.85 7.29 -14.60
CA ASN A 77 -18.03 6.25 -13.98
C ASN A 77 -17.43 5.32 -15.04
N ALA A 78 -16.30 4.69 -14.71
CA ALA A 78 -15.58 3.79 -15.60
C ALA A 78 -16.46 2.61 -16.06
N CYS A 79 -16.05 1.96 -17.16
CA CYS A 79 -16.79 0.86 -17.75
C CYS A 79 -16.90 -0.38 -16.83
N TYR A 80 -16.09 -0.45 -15.77
CA TYR A 80 -16.08 -1.53 -14.76
C TYR A 80 -16.63 -1.08 -13.40
N ALA A 81 -17.44 -0.02 -13.34
CA ALA A 81 -17.96 0.51 -12.08
C ALA A 81 -18.73 -0.52 -11.22
N GLY A 82 -18.48 -0.50 -9.92
CA GLY A 82 -19.04 -1.43 -8.95
C GLY A 82 -18.43 -1.24 -7.56
N ALA A 83 -18.48 -2.30 -6.75
CA ALA A 83 -17.96 -2.31 -5.40
C ALA A 83 -17.29 -3.63 -5.03
N GLU A 84 -16.36 -3.57 -4.08
CA GLU A 84 -15.67 -4.72 -3.50
C GLU A 84 -15.78 -4.70 -1.99
N THR A 85 -15.78 -5.88 -1.39
CA THR A 85 -15.56 -5.99 0.04
C THR A 85 -14.13 -5.58 0.37
N GLN A 86 -13.90 -5.07 1.57
CA GLN A 86 -12.54 -4.95 2.10
C GLN A 86 -11.91 -6.33 2.26
N HIS A 87 -10.58 -6.39 2.23
CA HIS A 87 -9.85 -7.64 2.38
C HIS A 87 -10.15 -8.30 3.74
N ALA A 88 -10.34 -9.62 3.71
CA ALA A 88 -10.53 -10.50 4.87
C ALA A 88 -11.75 -10.21 5.76
N ILE A 89 -12.62 -9.25 5.38
CA ILE A 89 -13.81 -8.89 6.17
C ILE A 89 -14.89 -9.96 6.15
N LEU A 90 -14.87 -10.84 5.14
CA LEU A 90 -15.70 -12.04 5.05
C LEU A 90 -14.95 -13.30 5.52
N GLY A 91 -13.74 -13.14 6.06
CA GLY A 91 -12.80 -14.23 6.34
C GLY A 91 -11.93 -14.59 5.14
N THR A 92 -11.20 -15.70 5.25
CA THR A 92 -10.41 -16.26 4.14
C THR A 92 -10.91 -17.65 3.78
N TRP A 93 -10.85 -17.99 2.50
CA TRP A 93 -11.30 -19.29 2.01
C TRP A 93 -10.49 -19.79 0.80
N VAL A 94 -10.71 -21.07 0.48
CA VAL A 94 -10.18 -21.75 -0.71
C VAL A 94 -11.33 -22.48 -1.41
N LEU A 95 -11.31 -22.49 -2.74
CA LEU A 95 -12.23 -23.32 -3.53
C LEU A 95 -11.64 -24.71 -3.69
N GLU A 96 -12.40 -25.76 -3.40
CA GLU A 96 -11.95 -27.14 -3.60
C GLU A 96 -12.54 -27.77 -4.86
N ALA A 97 -11.68 -28.32 -5.70
CA ALA A 97 -12.07 -29.02 -6.93
C ALA A 97 -12.92 -30.26 -6.63
N GLY A 98 -13.99 -30.47 -7.42
CA GLY A 98 -14.86 -31.63 -7.28
C GLY A 98 -15.83 -31.56 -6.09
N VAL A 99 -15.91 -30.41 -5.41
CA VAL A 99 -16.93 -30.10 -4.41
C VAL A 99 -18.01 -29.26 -5.08
N THR A 100 -19.20 -29.84 -5.30
CA THR A 100 -20.28 -29.21 -6.08
C THR A 100 -20.70 -27.82 -5.58
N SER A 101 -20.64 -27.57 -4.26
CA SER A 101 -20.96 -26.23 -3.73
C SER A 101 -19.95 -25.17 -4.13
N ASN A 102 -18.72 -25.55 -4.50
CA ASN A 102 -17.62 -24.64 -4.88
C ASN A 102 -17.58 -24.36 -6.38
N GLU A 103 -18.48 -24.98 -7.14
CA GLU A 103 -18.54 -24.90 -8.60
C GLU A 103 -19.54 -23.84 -9.09
N THR A 104 -20.25 -23.17 -8.18
CA THR A 104 -21.22 -22.14 -8.53
C THR A 104 -21.18 -20.98 -7.54
N ILE A 105 -21.27 -19.77 -8.08
CA ILE A 105 -21.62 -18.56 -7.33
C ILE A 105 -22.92 -17.99 -7.91
N SER A 106 -23.81 -17.51 -7.05
CA SER A 106 -25.09 -16.92 -7.46
C SER A 106 -25.41 -15.67 -6.66
N LEU A 107 -26.23 -14.78 -7.22
CA LEU A 107 -26.81 -13.63 -6.53
C LEU A 107 -28.17 -13.29 -7.11
N MET A 108 -29.03 -12.68 -6.30
CA MET A 108 -30.24 -12.02 -6.77
C MET A 108 -29.92 -10.58 -7.16
N VAL A 109 -30.51 -10.11 -8.26
CA VAL A 109 -30.30 -8.75 -8.74
C VAL A 109 -31.60 -8.13 -9.25
N ASN A 110 -31.77 -6.83 -8.99
CA ASN A 110 -32.80 -5.98 -9.58
C ASN A 110 -32.13 -4.71 -10.11
N LYS A 111 -32.26 -4.42 -11.41
CA LYS A 111 -31.60 -3.28 -12.07
C LYS A 111 -32.60 -2.36 -12.75
N SER A 112 -32.30 -1.07 -12.77
CA SER A 112 -33.07 -0.08 -13.54
C SER A 112 -32.86 -0.17 -15.07
N THR A 113 -31.84 -0.90 -15.53
CA THR A 113 -31.45 -1.07 -16.93
C THR A 113 -30.98 -2.50 -17.22
N ILE A 114 -31.02 -2.91 -18.49
CA ILE A 114 -30.36 -4.15 -18.96
C ILE A 114 -28.87 -3.85 -19.13
N GLY A 115 -28.00 -4.67 -18.54
CA GLY A 115 -26.55 -4.52 -18.57
C GLY A 115 -25.82 -5.75 -18.03
N ARG A 116 -24.51 -5.82 -18.29
CA ARG A 116 -23.71 -6.94 -17.79
C ARG A 116 -23.42 -6.77 -16.30
N ILE A 117 -23.58 -7.86 -15.55
CA ILE A 117 -23.12 -7.97 -14.17
C ILE A 117 -21.91 -8.87 -14.15
N GLY A 118 -20.98 -8.56 -13.26
CA GLY A 118 -19.86 -9.43 -13.01
C GLY A 118 -19.57 -9.70 -11.56
N VAL A 119 -18.87 -10.81 -11.35
CA VAL A 119 -18.35 -11.25 -10.07
C VAL A 119 -16.88 -11.56 -10.21
N LYS A 120 -16.10 -11.22 -9.19
CA LYS A 120 -14.66 -11.48 -9.15
C LYS A 120 -14.23 -11.83 -7.74
N PHE A 121 -13.31 -12.77 -7.64
CA PHE A 121 -12.61 -13.10 -6.40
C PHE A 121 -11.15 -12.69 -6.50
N VAL A 122 -10.65 -12.16 -5.40
CA VAL A 122 -9.28 -11.66 -5.26
C VAL A 122 -8.66 -12.31 -4.02
N ASN A 123 -7.35 -12.55 -4.06
CA ASN A 123 -6.58 -13.01 -2.91
C ASN A 123 -5.99 -11.86 -2.12
N ALA A 124 -5.48 -12.17 -0.94
CA ALA A 124 -4.86 -11.19 -0.03
C ALA A 124 -3.68 -10.39 -0.61
N THR A 125 -3.15 -10.76 -1.78
CA THR A 125 -2.07 -10.03 -2.48
C THR A 125 -2.54 -9.26 -3.71
N ASN A 126 -3.85 -8.96 -3.81
CA ASN A 126 -4.50 -8.32 -4.97
C ASN A 126 -4.45 -9.15 -6.27
N GLY A 127 -4.19 -10.44 -6.17
CA GLY A 127 -4.21 -11.38 -7.30
C GLY A 127 -5.63 -11.78 -7.66
N THR A 128 -6.00 -11.68 -8.94
CA THR A 128 -7.32 -12.09 -9.43
C THR A 128 -7.41 -13.62 -9.54
N ILE A 129 -8.38 -14.22 -8.86
CA ILE A 129 -8.69 -15.66 -8.95
C ILE A 129 -9.53 -15.94 -10.19
N PHE A 130 -10.58 -15.14 -10.36
CA PHE A 130 -11.43 -15.13 -11.53
C PHE A 130 -12.11 -13.77 -11.68
N GLU A 131 -12.52 -13.47 -12.91
CA GLU A 131 -13.33 -12.31 -13.24
C GLU A 131 -14.34 -12.73 -14.30
N LEU A 132 -15.62 -12.76 -13.92
CA LEU A 132 -16.71 -13.23 -14.78
C LEU A 132 -17.68 -12.08 -15.03
N THR A 133 -17.63 -11.47 -16.21
CA THR A 133 -18.33 -10.21 -16.54
C THR A 133 -19.23 -10.33 -17.77
N SER A 134 -19.64 -11.55 -18.12
CA SER A 134 -20.39 -11.86 -19.35
C SER A 134 -21.90 -12.08 -19.15
N GLN A 135 -22.37 -12.28 -17.92
CA GLN A 135 -23.80 -12.45 -17.63
C GLN A 135 -24.51 -11.10 -17.77
N THR A 136 -25.72 -11.11 -18.35
CA THR A 136 -26.56 -9.92 -18.53
C THR A 136 -27.91 -10.19 -17.87
N ASN A 137 -28.40 -9.22 -17.08
CA ASN A 137 -29.74 -9.29 -16.51
C ASN A 137 -30.79 -9.26 -17.64
N THR A 138 -31.89 -10.00 -17.49
CA THR A 138 -32.92 -10.16 -18.51
C THR A 138 -34.18 -9.32 -18.24
N VAL A 139 -34.36 -8.87 -17.00
CA VAL A 139 -35.48 -8.01 -16.58
C VAL A 139 -34.99 -6.71 -15.96
N THR A 140 -35.87 -5.71 -15.89
CA THR A 140 -35.59 -4.41 -15.28
C THR A 140 -36.65 -4.06 -14.25
N ASN A 141 -36.25 -3.50 -13.11
CA ASN A 141 -37.13 -3.19 -11.99
C ASN A 141 -37.96 -4.41 -11.54
N GLU A 142 -37.32 -5.58 -11.56
CA GLU A 142 -37.84 -6.87 -11.11
C GLU A 142 -36.64 -7.70 -10.63
N TRP A 143 -36.82 -8.57 -9.64
CA TRP A 143 -35.75 -9.45 -9.16
C TRP A 143 -35.55 -10.68 -10.06
N GLU A 144 -34.29 -10.97 -10.40
CA GLU A 144 -33.87 -12.24 -11.02
C GLU A 144 -32.66 -12.86 -10.32
N LEU A 145 -32.51 -14.18 -10.44
CA LEU A 145 -31.36 -14.93 -9.93
C LEU A 145 -30.35 -15.15 -11.06
N LEU A 146 -29.13 -14.67 -10.88
CA LEU A 146 -28.01 -14.94 -11.77
C LEU A 146 -27.05 -15.95 -11.11
N SER A 147 -26.52 -16.87 -11.91
CA SER A 147 -25.56 -17.88 -11.48
C SER A 147 -24.42 -18.03 -12.48
N TRP A 148 -23.21 -18.19 -11.96
CA TRP A 148 -22.01 -18.44 -12.76
C TRP A 148 -21.42 -19.80 -12.40
N ASP A 149 -20.96 -20.51 -13.42
CA ASP A 149 -20.11 -21.69 -13.27
C ASP A 149 -18.68 -21.23 -12.94
N ILE A 150 -18.17 -21.67 -11.79
CA ILE A 150 -16.81 -21.41 -11.33
C ILE A 150 -15.99 -22.70 -11.18
N SER A 151 -16.47 -23.83 -11.70
CA SER A 151 -15.81 -25.14 -11.61
C SER A 151 -14.37 -25.15 -12.10
N SER A 152 -14.06 -24.42 -13.18
CA SER A 152 -12.69 -24.31 -13.69
C SER A 152 -11.74 -23.58 -12.74
N PHE A 153 -12.24 -22.63 -11.96
CA PHE A 153 -11.45 -21.88 -11.00
C PHE A 153 -11.28 -22.65 -9.69
N ALA A 154 -12.29 -23.43 -9.29
CA ALA A 154 -12.15 -24.40 -8.20
C ALA A 154 -11.09 -25.49 -8.50
N ALA A 155 -10.77 -25.72 -9.77
CA ALA A 155 -9.69 -26.62 -10.20
C ALA A 155 -8.32 -25.92 -10.41
N SER A 156 -8.24 -24.59 -10.26
CA SER A 156 -7.00 -23.83 -10.42
C SER A 156 -6.05 -24.05 -9.25
N ALA A 157 -4.74 -23.99 -9.49
CA ALA A 157 -3.73 -23.98 -8.42
C ALA A 157 -3.64 -22.63 -7.69
N GLU A 158 -4.30 -21.58 -8.23
CA GLU A 158 -4.26 -20.22 -7.70
C GLU A 158 -5.45 -19.90 -6.78
N ASN A 159 -6.35 -20.86 -6.53
CA ASN A 159 -7.64 -20.66 -5.86
C ASN A 159 -7.57 -20.59 -4.32
N ASN A 160 -6.41 -20.30 -3.77
CA ASN A 160 -6.12 -20.23 -2.34
C ASN A 160 -6.03 -18.79 -1.84
N ASN A 161 -6.16 -18.63 -0.51
CA ASN A 161 -6.09 -17.33 0.18
C ASN A 161 -7.05 -16.28 -0.40
N ILE A 162 -8.24 -16.71 -0.82
CA ILE A 162 -9.29 -15.82 -1.30
C ILE A 162 -9.89 -15.11 -0.10
N ASP A 163 -10.01 -13.79 -0.17
CA ASP A 163 -10.44 -12.98 0.97
C ASP A 163 -11.27 -11.75 0.58
N GLN A 164 -11.55 -11.57 -0.70
CA GLN A 164 -12.31 -10.44 -1.21
C GLN A 164 -13.28 -10.85 -2.33
N LEU A 165 -14.50 -10.31 -2.25
CA LEU A 165 -15.53 -10.38 -3.28
C LEU A 165 -15.66 -9.01 -3.98
N VAL A 166 -15.69 -9.04 -5.31
CA VAL A 166 -15.84 -7.87 -6.18
C VAL A 166 -17.11 -8.04 -7.01
N LEU A 167 -17.97 -7.02 -7.01
CA LEU A 167 -19.22 -6.95 -7.74
C LEU A 167 -19.16 -5.84 -8.78
N PHE A 168 -19.31 -6.22 -10.05
CA PHE A 168 -19.48 -5.27 -11.15
C PHE A 168 -20.97 -5.08 -11.39
N SER A 169 -21.45 -3.87 -11.10
CA SER A 169 -22.89 -3.59 -11.20
C SER A 169 -23.34 -3.42 -12.65
N ASP A 170 -22.49 -2.85 -13.51
CA ASP A 170 -22.82 -2.53 -14.90
C ASP A 170 -21.57 -2.51 -15.79
N PHE A 171 -21.08 -3.69 -16.19
CA PHE A 171 -19.81 -3.84 -16.90
C PHE A 171 -19.95 -3.55 -18.40
N THR A 172 -19.54 -2.35 -18.83
CA THR A 172 -19.63 -1.90 -20.23
C THR A 172 -18.29 -1.94 -20.97
N CYS A 173 -17.22 -2.53 -20.40
CA CYS A 173 -15.93 -2.52 -21.08
C CYS A 173 -15.99 -3.37 -22.36
N GLY A 174 -15.74 -2.72 -23.49
CA GLY A 174 -15.90 -3.31 -24.83
C GLY A 174 -17.31 -3.16 -25.44
N ASP A 175 -18.26 -2.57 -24.71
CA ASP A 175 -19.60 -2.23 -25.17
C ASP A 175 -19.76 -0.70 -25.33
N PRO A 176 -20.86 -0.21 -25.94
CA PRO A 176 -21.17 1.21 -25.94
C PRO A 176 -21.27 1.80 -24.52
N ASP A 177 -20.91 3.07 -24.39
CA ASP A 177 -21.01 3.81 -23.13
C ASP A 177 -22.44 3.85 -22.59
N ARG A 178 -22.55 4.00 -21.27
CA ARG A 178 -23.83 4.12 -20.57
C ARG A 178 -24.62 5.30 -21.12
N THR A 179 -25.89 5.07 -21.40
CA THR A 179 -26.81 6.10 -21.93
C THR A 179 -27.47 6.93 -20.82
N GLY A 180 -27.36 6.49 -19.57
CA GLY A 180 -27.88 7.15 -18.38
C GLY A 180 -27.34 6.51 -17.10
N PRO A 181 -27.60 7.10 -15.93
CA PRO A 181 -27.27 6.48 -14.66
C PRO A 181 -28.07 5.18 -14.47
N SER A 182 -27.50 4.21 -13.78
CA SER A 182 -28.14 2.93 -13.46
C SER A 182 -28.10 2.66 -11.95
N THR A 183 -29.21 2.17 -11.42
CA THR A 183 -29.30 1.68 -10.04
C THR A 183 -29.37 0.17 -10.08
N THR A 184 -28.55 -0.48 -9.25
CA THR A 184 -28.46 -1.93 -9.12
C THR A 184 -28.67 -2.31 -7.66
N TYR A 185 -29.62 -3.20 -7.40
CA TYR A 185 -29.85 -3.82 -6.11
C TYR A 185 -29.36 -5.26 -6.15
N ILE A 186 -28.63 -5.70 -5.13
CA ILE A 186 -28.09 -7.07 -5.03
C ILE A 186 -28.47 -7.65 -3.67
N ASP A 187 -28.86 -8.92 -3.66
CA ASP A 187 -29.17 -9.67 -2.46
C ASP A 187 -28.80 -11.15 -2.60
N ASN A 188 -28.76 -11.88 -1.47
CA ASN A 188 -28.62 -13.33 -1.40
C ASN A 188 -27.46 -13.88 -2.26
N ILE A 189 -26.27 -13.32 -2.06
CA ILE A 189 -25.06 -13.80 -2.73
C ILE A 189 -24.62 -15.11 -2.05
N SER A 190 -24.40 -16.17 -2.83
CA SER A 190 -24.12 -17.50 -2.32
C SER A 190 -23.03 -18.22 -3.10
N TRP A 191 -22.08 -18.82 -2.38
CA TRP A 191 -21.07 -19.74 -2.93
C TRP A 191 -20.63 -20.74 -1.85
N GLY A 192 -20.13 -21.89 -2.25
CA GLY A 192 -19.42 -22.81 -1.36
C GLY A 192 -17.92 -22.53 -1.36
N ALA A 193 -17.29 -22.64 -0.19
CA ALA A 193 -15.83 -22.70 -0.08
C ALA A 193 -15.40 -23.34 1.25
N LEU A 194 -14.16 -23.80 1.31
CA LEU A 194 -13.54 -24.20 2.56
C LEU A 194 -13.01 -22.96 3.26
N LYS A 195 -13.56 -22.65 4.43
CA LYS A 195 -13.07 -21.53 5.26
C LYS A 195 -11.71 -21.87 5.85
N THR A 196 -10.75 -20.97 5.65
CA THR A 196 -9.35 -21.08 6.13
C THR A 196 -9.01 -20.09 7.24
N GLY A 197 -9.82 -19.04 7.42
CA GLY A 197 -9.65 -18.06 8.49
C GLY A 197 -10.95 -17.30 8.78
N ASP A 198 -11.10 -16.89 10.03
CA ASP A 198 -12.25 -16.10 10.47
C ASP A 198 -12.19 -14.67 9.93
N PRO A 199 -13.35 -14.01 9.74
CA PRO A 199 -13.41 -12.57 9.53
C PRO A 199 -12.56 -11.84 10.56
N VAL A 200 -11.64 -11.00 10.08
CA VAL A 200 -10.84 -10.13 10.95
C VAL A 200 -11.68 -8.89 11.20
N LEU A 201 -12.03 -8.62 12.46
CA LEU A 201 -12.61 -7.34 12.81
C LEU A 201 -11.55 -6.27 12.59
N PRO A 202 -11.90 -5.10 12.02
CA PRO A 202 -10.95 -4.02 11.83
C PRO A 202 -10.26 -3.66 13.14
N THR A 203 -8.93 -3.74 13.17
CA THR A 203 -8.13 -3.23 14.27
C THR A 203 -6.98 -2.43 13.73
N CYS A 204 -6.57 -1.39 14.47
CA CYS A 204 -5.43 -0.52 14.13
C CYS A 204 -4.05 -1.20 14.31
N SER A 205 -3.97 -2.51 14.13
CA SER A 205 -2.76 -3.32 14.34
C SER A 205 -2.81 -4.69 13.66
N ASP A 206 -3.76 -4.95 12.77
CA ASP A 206 -3.90 -6.25 12.10
C ASP A 206 -3.10 -6.35 10.80
N GLY A 207 -2.47 -5.25 10.37
CA GLY A 207 -1.63 -5.19 9.18
C GLY A 207 -2.43 -5.14 7.88
N ILE A 208 -3.75 -4.89 7.94
CA ILE A 208 -4.66 -4.85 6.80
C ILE A 208 -5.39 -3.52 6.81
N LYS A 209 -5.43 -2.80 5.68
CA LYS A 209 -6.28 -1.60 5.56
C LYS A 209 -7.75 -2.02 5.50
N ASN A 210 -8.48 -1.90 6.60
CA ASN A 210 -9.89 -2.27 6.70
C ASN A 210 -10.66 -1.29 7.61
N GLY A 211 -11.99 -1.43 7.70
CA GLY A 211 -12.84 -0.49 8.45
C GLY A 211 -12.91 0.91 7.81
N ASP A 212 -12.75 1.95 8.62
CA ASP A 212 -12.74 3.35 8.17
C ASP A 212 -11.33 3.96 8.16
N GLU A 213 -10.29 3.13 8.12
CA GLU A 213 -8.89 3.54 8.10
C GLU A 213 -8.50 4.32 6.82
N ASP A 214 -7.71 5.38 6.98
CA ASP A 214 -7.17 6.16 5.85
C ASP A 214 -5.94 5.46 5.22
N GLY A 215 -5.26 4.58 5.95
CA GLY A 215 -4.09 3.79 5.55
C GLY A 215 -4.01 2.47 6.33
N VAL A 216 -3.03 1.60 6.08
CA VAL A 216 -2.94 0.31 6.80
C VAL A 216 -2.77 0.58 8.32
N ASP A 217 -3.74 0.14 9.13
CA ASP A 217 -3.76 0.32 10.59
C ASP A 217 -3.74 1.79 11.08
N CYS A 218 -4.16 2.76 10.24
CA CYS A 218 -4.10 4.19 10.58
C CYS A 218 -5.24 5.02 9.99
N GLY A 219 -5.50 6.19 10.57
CA GLY A 219 -6.52 7.13 10.16
C GLY A 219 -7.94 6.72 10.58
N GLY A 220 -8.94 7.33 9.97
CA GLY A 220 -10.34 7.07 10.30
C GLY A 220 -10.78 7.61 11.65
N SER A 221 -11.89 7.09 12.16
CA SER A 221 -12.47 7.52 13.45
C SER A 221 -11.84 6.83 14.66
N SER A 222 -11.16 5.70 14.46
CA SER A 222 -10.74 4.79 15.53
C SER A 222 -9.23 4.60 15.66
N CYS A 223 -8.45 4.83 14.60
CA CYS A 223 -7.01 4.62 14.60
C CYS A 223 -6.21 5.92 14.75
N GLY A 224 -4.94 5.80 15.15
CA GLY A 224 -4.02 6.94 15.16
C GLY A 224 -3.86 7.52 13.74
N PRO A 225 -3.61 8.83 13.58
CA PRO A 225 -3.53 9.48 12.27
C PRO A 225 -2.53 8.77 11.35
N CYS A 226 -2.72 8.79 10.02
CA CYS A 226 -1.78 8.14 9.10
C CYS A 226 -0.42 8.83 8.97
N GLU A 227 0.54 8.08 8.41
CA GLU A 227 1.95 8.47 8.30
C GLU A 227 2.14 9.85 7.64
N ALA A 228 3.04 10.65 8.21
CA ALA A 228 3.20 12.07 7.90
C ALA A 228 4.59 12.40 7.33
N TYR A 229 5.27 11.43 6.72
CA TYR A 229 6.51 11.65 5.99
C TYR A 229 6.23 11.99 4.51
N PRO A 230 7.07 12.78 3.84
CA PRO A 230 8.25 13.48 4.36
C PRO A 230 7.91 14.74 5.17
N PHE A 231 8.80 15.14 6.08
CA PHE A 231 8.75 16.43 6.77
C PHE A 231 9.83 17.36 6.23
N ASP A 232 9.38 18.41 5.52
CA ASP A 232 10.20 19.48 4.95
C ASP A 232 9.99 20.85 5.65
N PHE A 233 9.12 20.90 6.67
CA PHE A 233 8.82 22.09 7.48
C PHE A 233 8.30 23.32 6.71
N GLU A 234 7.98 23.20 5.42
CA GLU A 234 7.39 24.25 4.59
C GLU A 234 5.91 24.51 4.92
N THR A 235 5.32 23.60 5.67
CA THR A 235 3.99 23.75 6.28
C THR A 235 4.07 23.49 7.78
N ALA A 236 3.02 23.87 8.52
CA ALA A 236 2.99 23.66 9.96
C ALA A 236 3.04 22.15 10.29
N THR A 237 4.15 21.70 10.89
CA THR A 237 4.34 20.32 11.35
C THR A 237 4.21 20.24 12.88
N PRO A 238 3.53 19.23 13.43
CA PRO A 238 3.22 19.15 14.86
C PRO A 238 4.37 18.56 15.70
N PHE A 239 5.62 18.86 15.35
CA PHE A 239 6.77 18.50 16.18
C PHE A 239 6.75 19.27 17.50
N VAL A 240 7.22 18.62 18.57
CA VAL A 240 7.36 19.23 19.90
C VAL A 240 8.72 18.93 20.48
N GLY A 241 9.23 19.86 21.29
CA GLY A 241 10.38 19.62 22.16
C GLY A 241 9.94 18.95 23.45
N ALA A 242 10.72 18.00 23.94
CA ALA A 242 10.45 17.28 25.19
C ALA A 242 11.67 17.26 26.12
N ASP A 243 11.43 16.89 27.38
CA ASP A 243 12.46 16.76 28.42
C ASP A 243 13.36 18.00 28.54
N GLY A 244 12.75 19.19 28.52
CA GLY A 244 13.42 20.48 28.66
C GLY A 244 13.87 21.13 27.35
N ALA A 245 13.79 20.43 26.21
CA ALA A 245 14.02 21.02 24.90
C ALA A 245 12.80 21.80 24.39
N SER A 246 13.04 22.74 23.47
CA SER A 246 11.99 23.49 22.78
C SER A 246 12.13 23.34 21.27
N PHE A 247 11.02 23.02 20.60
CA PHE A 247 10.96 22.93 19.14
C PHE A 247 10.28 24.17 18.55
N SER A 248 10.77 24.62 17.41
CA SER A 248 10.17 25.68 16.59
C SER A 248 10.52 25.47 15.12
N ILE A 249 9.77 26.11 14.22
CA ILE A 249 10.11 26.18 12.79
C ILE A 249 10.67 27.57 12.51
N VAL A 250 11.83 27.63 11.85
CA VAL A 250 12.58 28.88 11.59
C VAL A 250 13.02 28.97 10.13
N ASP A 251 13.30 30.18 9.64
CA ASP A 251 13.88 30.41 8.30
C ASP A 251 15.41 30.30 8.36
N ASP A 252 16.01 29.35 7.61
CA ASP A 252 17.45 29.26 7.34
C ASP A 252 17.69 29.65 5.87
N ALA A 253 17.83 30.94 5.61
CA ALA A 253 18.13 31.50 4.28
C ALA A 253 17.05 31.26 3.22
N GLY A 254 15.77 31.43 3.60
CA GLY A 254 14.62 31.29 2.72
C GLY A 254 14.07 29.87 2.62
N ASN A 255 14.56 28.95 3.44
CA ASN A 255 14.07 27.58 3.60
C ASN A 255 13.56 27.40 5.04
N MET A 256 12.35 26.90 5.22
CA MET A 256 11.81 26.67 6.56
C MET A 256 12.38 25.36 7.10
N VAL A 257 12.89 25.35 8.33
CA VAL A 257 13.54 24.18 8.91
C VAL A 257 13.10 23.97 10.36
N GLY A 258 13.14 22.72 10.81
CA GLY A 258 12.95 22.39 12.22
C GLY A 258 14.14 22.84 13.06
N GLN A 259 13.88 23.55 14.16
CA GLN A 259 14.89 23.96 15.14
C GLN A 259 14.57 23.34 16.48
N LEU A 260 15.55 22.63 17.05
CA LEU A 260 15.55 22.18 18.44
C LEU A 260 16.54 23.02 19.24
N GLU A 261 16.06 23.69 20.28
CA GLU A 261 16.89 24.40 21.26
C GLU A 261 16.95 23.62 22.59
N ASN A 262 18.03 23.82 23.33
CA ASN A 262 18.31 23.16 24.60
C ASN A 262 18.35 21.63 24.46
N ALA A 263 19.01 21.16 23.39
CA ALA A 263 19.15 19.74 23.08
C ALA A 263 19.82 18.88 24.17
N ASN A 264 20.42 19.50 25.20
CA ASN A 264 21.02 18.84 26.36
C ASN A 264 20.43 19.31 27.71
N ALA A 265 19.25 19.95 27.72
CA ALA A 265 18.65 20.47 28.96
C ALA A 265 18.50 19.39 30.05
N GLN A 266 18.25 18.16 29.62
CA GLN A 266 18.20 16.93 30.42
C GLN A 266 18.79 15.78 29.61
N ASN A 267 19.01 14.63 30.27
CA ASN A 267 19.63 13.44 29.65
C ASN A 267 18.87 12.89 28.42
N PHE A 268 17.61 13.27 28.25
CA PHE A 268 16.72 12.77 27.20
C PHE A 268 16.04 13.88 26.41
N SER A 269 16.55 15.11 26.46
CA SER A 269 16.05 16.22 25.65
C SER A 269 15.96 15.84 24.18
N ASN A 270 14.79 16.01 23.56
CA ASN A 270 14.53 15.50 22.21
C ASN A 270 13.49 16.34 21.46
N ALA A 271 13.49 16.18 20.13
CA ALA A 271 12.38 16.53 19.27
C ALA A 271 11.54 15.27 19.03
N GLN A 272 10.21 15.38 19.12
CA GLN A 272 9.32 14.23 18.89
C GLN A 272 8.04 14.63 18.16
N ILE A 273 7.46 13.65 17.46
CA ILE A 273 6.20 13.77 16.75
C ILE A 273 5.45 12.42 16.80
N ILE A 274 4.13 12.49 16.92
CA ILE A 274 3.26 11.32 16.73
C ILE A 274 2.90 11.27 15.24
N THR A 275 3.15 10.13 14.62
CA THR A 275 2.90 9.83 13.21
C THR A 275 1.81 8.76 13.09
N GLY A 276 1.53 8.32 11.87
CA GLY A 276 0.92 7.01 11.68
C GLY A 276 1.87 5.86 11.93
N SER A 277 1.27 4.67 11.92
CA SER A 277 1.98 3.41 12.06
C SER A 277 3.01 3.28 10.93
N LEU A 278 4.28 3.11 11.31
CA LEU A 278 5.40 2.90 10.40
C LEU A 278 5.54 1.41 10.09
N ASP A 279 5.58 1.06 8.80
CA ASP A 279 5.72 -0.33 8.35
C ASP A 279 7.20 -0.73 8.19
N PHE A 280 7.66 -1.67 9.01
CA PHE A 280 8.99 -2.27 8.90
C PHE A 280 8.92 -3.73 8.42
N SER A 281 7.88 -4.12 7.69
CA SER A 281 7.72 -5.49 7.16
C SER A 281 8.49 -5.69 5.86
N GLY A 282 8.45 -4.72 4.93
CA GLY A 282 9.16 -4.72 3.64
C GLY A 282 10.28 -3.68 3.54
N PRO A 283 11.26 -3.84 2.62
CA PRO A 283 12.22 -2.78 2.30
C PRO A 283 11.60 -1.70 1.39
N PRO A 284 12.13 -0.46 1.39
CA PRO A 284 13.24 0.06 2.21
C PRO A 284 12.85 0.35 3.67
N LYS A 285 13.74 0.12 4.63
CA LYS A 285 13.50 0.35 6.07
C LYS A 285 14.53 1.31 6.63
N GLY A 286 14.31 2.60 6.48
CA GLY A 286 15.29 3.59 6.89
C GLY A 286 14.77 5.01 6.83
N PHE A 287 15.48 5.90 7.51
CA PHE A 287 15.21 7.33 7.48
C PHE A 287 16.41 8.08 6.93
N SER A 288 16.14 9.13 6.16
CA SER A 288 17.11 10.17 5.84
C SER A 288 16.72 11.45 6.58
N MET A 289 17.71 12.24 7.01
CA MET A 289 17.49 13.54 7.61
C MET A 289 18.71 14.42 7.38
N ARG A 290 18.52 15.70 7.07
CA ARG A 290 19.59 16.69 7.09
C ARG A 290 19.66 17.36 8.44
N VAL A 291 20.87 17.62 8.92
CA VAL A 291 21.12 18.29 10.20
C VAL A 291 22.24 19.31 10.08
N LYS A 292 22.13 20.39 10.86
CA LYS A 292 23.14 21.45 11.02
C LYS A 292 23.16 21.90 12.47
N GLY A 293 24.34 21.99 13.08
CA GLY A 293 24.52 22.49 14.45
C GLY A 293 25.95 22.95 14.69
N ASP A 294 26.18 23.66 15.79
CA ASP A 294 27.48 24.31 16.04
C ASP A 294 28.55 23.38 16.64
N ARG A 295 28.22 22.11 16.87
CA ARG A 295 29.14 21.08 17.37
C ARG A 295 28.86 19.70 16.79
N SER A 296 29.89 18.85 16.75
CA SER A 296 29.74 17.45 16.35
C SER A 296 29.19 16.64 17.52
N THR A 297 28.23 15.76 17.26
CA THR A 297 27.53 14.98 18.28
C THR A 297 26.97 13.69 17.68
N PRO A 298 26.87 12.59 18.45
CA PRO A 298 26.02 11.48 18.07
C PRO A 298 24.55 11.89 18.12
N ILE A 299 23.82 11.59 17.04
CA ILE A 299 22.38 11.79 16.93
C ILE A 299 21.72 10.41 16.96
N LEU A 300 20.77 10.23 17.88
CA LEU A 300 19.99 9.00 17.98
C LEU A 300 18.60 9.23 17.40
N PHE A 301 18.24 8.42 16.42
CA PHE A 301 16.90 8.36 15.86
C PHE A 301 16.18 7.16 16.45
N LYS A 302 15.03 7.40 17.08
CA LYS A 302 14.21 6.37 17.71
C LYS A 302 12.80 6.43 17.16
N VAL A 303 12.25 5.26 16.85
CA VAL A 303 10.83 5.07 16.55
C VAL A 303 10.24 4.19 17.65
N GLU A 304 9.14 4.63 18.25
CA GLU A 304 8.49 3.92 19.36
C GLU A 304 6.97 3.86 19.18
N GLN A 305 6.33 2.98 19.93
CA GLN A 305 4.88 2.98 20.07
C GLN A 305 4.46 4.07 21.06
N ASP A 306 3.57 4.96 20.65
CA ASP A 306 2.99 5.96 21.53
C ASP A 306 2.29 5.31 22.72
N GLY A 307 2.51 5.86 23.92
CA GLY A 307 2.05 5.27 25.18
C GLY A 307 2.80 4.01 25.65
N ASN A 308 3.71 3.43 24.84
CA ASN A 308 4.52 2.27 25.21
C ASN A 308 5.99 2.41 24.80
N PRO A 309 6.80 3.16 25.57
CA PRO A 309 8.21 3.44 25.23
C PRO A 309 9.13 2.21 25.32
N ALA A 310 8.61 1.03 25.70
CA ALA A 310 9.37 -0.22 25.69
C ALA A 310 9.35 -0.93 24.32
N ALA A 311 8.42 -0.57 23.44
CA ALA A 311 8.36 -1.05 22.06
C ALA A 311 8.99 0.01 21.15
N PHE A 312 10.26 -0.18 20.78
CA PHE A 312 10.99 0.78 19.97
C PHE A 312 12.09 0.13 19.12
N PHE A 313 12.45 0.81 18.03
CA PHE A 313 13.72 0.63 17.34
C PHE A 313 14.53 1.92 17.44
N GLN A 314 15.85 1.81 17.40
CA GLN A 314 16.72 2.99 17.39
C GLN A 314 17.98 2.76 16.55
N ASN A 315 18.44 3.82 15.90
CA ASN A 315 19.69 3.84 15.15
C ASN A 315 20.43 5.16 15.44
N GLY A 316 21.75 5.08 15.62
CA GLY A 316 22.59 6.24 15.93
C GLY A 316 23.54 6.57 14.78
N GLN A 317 23.64 7.85 14.43
CA GLN A 317 24.58 8.38 13.44
C GLN A 317 25.41 9.52 14.03
N ASN A 318 26.54 9.85 13.42
CA ASN A 318 27.39 10.95 13.88
C ASN A 318 27.24 12.17 12.97
N TYR A 319 26.84 13.30 13.56
CA TYR A 319 27.01 14.60 12.92
C TYR A 319 28.45 15.09 13.13
N THR A 320 29.16 15.41 12.06
CA THR A 320 30.62 15.62 12.06
C THR A 320 31.09 16.91 11.42
N THR A 321 30.17 17.73 10.90
CA THR A 321 30.51 18.93 10.12
C THR A 321 29.89 20.21 10.70
N PRO A 322 30.34 20.66 11.89
CA PRO A 322 29.77 21.83 12.57
C PRO A 322 29.55 23.05 11.67
N GLY A 323 28.37 23.67 11.80
CA GLY A 323 27.95 24.83 11.02
C GLY A 323 27.58 24.53 9.56
N GLN A 324 27.69 23.28 9.10
CA GLN A 324 27.32 22.85 7.76
C GLN A 324 26.19 21.82 7.81
N TRP A 325 25.37 21.81 6.75
CA TRP A 325 24.34 20.79 6.56
C TRP A 325 24.98 19.44 6.22
N GLN A 326 24.57 18.38 6.92
CA GLN A 326 24.97 17.00 6.67
C GLN A 326 23.74 16.11 6.60
N THR A 327 23.64 15.26 5.57
CA THR A 327 22.64 14.19 5.53
C THR A 327 23.10 13.01 6.38
N LEU A 328 22.23 12.56 7.27
CA LEU A 328 22.37 11.33 8.05
C LEU A 328 21.37 10.30 7.56
N ILE A 329 21.78 9.03 7.57
CA ILE A 329 20.95 7.89 7.16
C ILE A 329 20.87 6.93 8.34
N PHE A 330 19.67 6.64 8.78
CA PHE A 330 19.39 5.75 9.89
C PHE A 330 18.86 4.43 9.34
N ASP A 331 19.71 3.40 9.39
CA ASP A 331 19.42 2.08 8.81
C ASP A 331 18.67 1.19 9.81
N PHE A 332 17.45 0.80 9.44
CA PHE A 332 16.56 -0.11 10.18
C PHE A 332 16.31 -1.41 9.41
N SER A 333 17.14 -1.75 8.41
CA SER A 333 16.99 -2.96 7.58
C SER A 333 17.05 -4.27 8.37
N GLY A 334 17.70 -4.26 9.54
CA GLY A 334 17.74 -5.40 10.46
C GLY A 334 16.45 -5.63 11.24
N GLU A 335 15.53 -4.67 11.23
CA GLU A 335 14.30 -4.72 12.01
C GLU A 335 13.16 -5.37 11.22
N SER A 336 12.29 -6.07 11.95
CA SER A 336 11.05 -6.63 11.39
C SER A 336 9.92 -6.54 12.41
N SER A 337 8.89 -5.77 12.07
CA SER A 337 7.64 -5.67 12.83
C SER A 337 6.45 -5.48 11.89
N VAL A 338 5.27 -5.87 12.38
CA VAL A 338 3.95 -5.57 11.80
C VAL A 338 3.21 -4.77 12.89
N GLY A 339 2.91 -3.48 12.64
CA GLY A 339 2.33 -2.51 13.60
C GLY A 339 3.25 -2.12 14.78
N VAL A 340 3.03 -1.13 15.66
CA VAL A 340 2.25 0.13 15.74
C VAL A 340 3.27 1.23 16.13
N LEU A 341 4.41 1.29 15.45
CA LEU A 341 5.44 2.28 15.74
C LEU A 341 4.98 3.60 15.13
N ASN A 342 4.39 4.46 15.95
CA ASN A 342 3.66 5.65 15.52
C ASN A 342 4.19 6.92 16.21
N LYS A 343 5.43 6.88 16.70
CA LYS A 343 6.08 8.02 17.31
C LYS A 343 7.55 8.07 16.93
N THR A 344 7.97 9.19 16.36
CA THR A 344 9.37 9.47 16.05
C THR A 344 9.97 10.37 17.12
N VAL A 345 11.17 10.03 17.58
CA VAL A 345 11.91 10.73 18.63
C VAL A 345 13.36 10.89 18.21
N ILE A 346 13.84 12.12 18.14
CA ILE A 346 15.19 12.47 17.66
C ILE A 346 15.96 13.14 18.79
N PHE A 347 17.05 12.50 19.21
CA PHE A 347 17.97 13.03 20.21
C PHE A 347 19.19 13.59 19.51
N PHE A 348 19.40 14.90 19.63
CA PHE A 348 20.57 15.58 19.08
C PHE A 348 21.77 15.52 20.03
N ASP A 349 21.53 15.17 21.30
CA ASP A 349 22.55 14.79 22.27
C ASP A 349 21.94 13.78 23.25
N ILE A 350 22.61 12.65 23.47
CA ILE A 350 22.20 11.62 24.46
C ILE A 350 23.27 11.38 25.53
N SER A 351 24.15 12.36 25.76
CA SER A 351 25.20 12.26 26.78
C SER A 351 24.74 12.81 28.14
N SER A 352 25.34 12.30 29.22
CA SER A 352 25.42 13.05 30.49
C SER A 352 25.92 14.47 30.19
N PRO A 353 25.38 15.53 30.81
CA PRO A 353 25.55 16.92 30.37
C PRO A 353 26.96 17.16 29.86
N SER A 354 27.08 17.38 28.55
CA SER A 354 28.37 17.66 27.92
C SER A 354 29.01 18.85 28.62
N SER A 355 30.34 18.90 28.64
CA SER A 355 31.08 20.10 29.06
C SER A 355 30.94 21.27 28.08
N ASP A 356 30.09 21.14 27.06
CA ASP A 356 29.95 22.11 26.00
C ASP A 356 29.05 23.27 26.45
N PRO A 357 29.31 24.50 25.97
CA PRO A 357 28.48 25.65 26.33
C PRO A 357 27.04 25.49 25.84
N VAL A 358 26.07 25.88 26.68
CA VAL A 358 24.63 25.92 26.35
C VAL A 358 24.31 26.64 25.02
N SER A 359 25.18 27.57 24.62
CA SER A 359 25.05 28.27 23.34
C SER A 359 25.25 27.39 22.10
N MET A 360 25.71 26.14 22.25
CA MET A 360 25.93 25.19 21.15
C MET A 360 24.86 24.07 21.11
N ASP A 361 23.78 24.21 21.87
CA ASP A 361 22.70 23.20 21.98
C ASP A 361 21.48 23.53 21.14
N THR A 362 21.71 24.24 20.03
CA THR A 362 20.72 24.48 18.99
C THR A 362 21.09 23.69 17.75
N PHE A 363 20.16 22.87 17.28
CA PHE A 363 20.29 22.09 16.05
C PHE A 363 19.13 22.40 15.12
N LEU A 364 19.46 22.56 13.83
CA LEU A 364 18.51 22.64 12.74
C LEU A 364 18.44 21.29 12.04
N PHE A 365 17.26 20.88 11.62
CA PHE A 365 17.04 19.68 10.85
C PHE A 365 15.93 19.85 9.83
N ASP A 366 16.05 19.12 8.73
CA ASP A 366 15.19 19.26 7.56
C ASP A 366 15.24 17.99 6.68
N ASP A 367 14.40 17.92 5.65
CA ASP A 367 14.33 16.83 4.68
C ASP A 367 14.26 15.46 5.37
N LEU A 368 13.32 15.31 6.31
CA LEU A 368 13.15 14.07 7.06
C LEU A 368 12.22 13.13 6.29
N VAL A 369 12.77 12.00 5.82
CA VAL A 369 12.09 11.06 4.91
C VAL A 369 12.09 9.65 5.51
N PHE A 370 10.97 8.94 5.42
CA PHE A 370 10.84 7.51 5.71
C PHE A 370 10.83 6.68 4.41
N ASP A 371 11.06 5.37 4.49
CA ASP A 371 11.27 4.49 3.33
C ASP A 371 12.44 4.96 2.45
N GLU A 372 13.42 5.60 3.07
CA GLU A 372 14.65 5.97 2.41
C GLU A 372 15.83 5.22 3.02
N LEU A 373 16.25 4.19 2.31
CA LEU A 373 17.62 3.70 2.36
C LEU A 373 18.30 4.15 1.07
N THR A 374 18.95 5.32 1.08
CA THR A 374 20.03 5.50 0.12
C THR A 374 21.14 4.56 0.55
N VAL A 375 21.09 3.33 0.06
CA VAL A 375 22.27 2.49 0.02
C VAL A 375 23.40 3.36 -0.53
N LEU A 376 24.44 3.58 0.27
CA LEU A 376 25.78 3.82 -0.26
C LEU A 376 25.90 2.83 -1.40
N SER A 377 25.94 3.34 -2.64
CA SER A 377 25.82 2.56 -3.86
C SER A 377 26.14 1.10 -3.63
N ILE A 378 25.11 0.25 -3.48
CA ILE A 378 25.29 -1.11 -4.01
C ILE A 378 25.76 -0.81 -5.43
N PRO A 379 26.90 -1.32 -5.91
CA PRO A 379 27.18 -1.21 -7.33
C PRO A 379 25.95 -1.87 -7.97
N SER A 380 25.02 -1.05 -8.47
CA SER A 380 23.90 -1.50 -9.29
C SER A 380 24.59 -2.39 -10.28
N SER A 381 24.34 -3.70 -10.24
CA SER A 381 25.16 -4.67 -10.96
C SER A 381 25.45 -4.09 -12.33
N GLU A 382 26.70 -3.66 -12.54
CA GLU A 382 26.96 -2.76 -13.66
C GLU A 382 26.80 -3.61 -14.92
N ILE A 383 26.23 -3.00 -15.96
CA ILE A 383 26.28 -3.61 -17.29
C ILE A 383 27.76 -3.81 -17.65
N GLN A 384 28.19 -5.07 -17.67
CA GLN A 384 29.57 -5.44 -17.97
C GLN A 384 29.87 -5.17 -19.45
N ASP A 385 31.09 -4.70 -19.71
CA ASP A 385 31.63 -4.41 -21.04
C ASP A 385 30.79 -3.44 -21.90
N LEU A 386 30.08 -2.51 -21.26
CA LEU A 386 29.34 -1.45 -21.96
C LEU A 386 30.31 -0.53 -22.73
N LYS A 387 30.22 -0.53 -24.06
CA LYS A 387 30.97 0.34 -24.97
C LYS A 387 30.04 1.27 -25.71
N ILE A 388 30.43 2.53 -25.81
CA ILE A 388 29.66 3.53 -26.57
C ILE A 388 30.59 4.29 -27.50
N TYR A 389 30.33 4.21 -28.78
CA TYR A 389 31.20 4.77 -29.80
C TYR A 389 30.46 5.17 -31.09
N PRO A 390 31.00 6.15 -31.85
CA PRO A 390 32.02 7.10 -31.39
C PRO A 390 31.43 8.05 -30.33
N ASN A 391 32.23 8.48 -29.36
CA ASN A 391 31.84 9.49 -28.39
C ASN A 391 33.06 10.39 -28.09
N PRO A 392 33.11 11.64 -28.58
CA PRO A 392 32.03 12.41 -29.23
C PRO A 392 31.59 11.90 -30.62
N THR A 393 30.41 12.34 -31.09
CA THR A 393 29.89 12.05 -32.44
C THR A 393 29.19 13.25 -33.05
N ASN A 394 29.17 13.33 -34.39
CA ASN A 394 28.36 14.29 -35.16
C ASN A 394 27.04 13.66 -35.65
N THR A 395 26.88 12.34 -35.53
CA THR A 395 25.71 11.58 -36.00
C THR A 395 25.14 10.77 -34.84
N ASP A 396 25.28 9.44 -34.87
CA ASP A 396 24.70 8.51 -33.91
C ASP A 396 25.77 7.94 -32.97
N TRP A 397 25.34 7.44 -31.81
CA TRP A 397 26.15 6.57 -30.95
C TRP A 397 25.68 5.13 -31.10
N THR A 398 26.64 4.21 -31.17
CA THR A 398 26.39 2.76 -31.01
C THR A 398 26.68 2.38 -29.57
N VAL A 399 25.75 1.66 -28.95
CA VAL A 399 25.86 1.10 -27.60
C VAL A 399 25.98 -0.41 -27.73
N GLU A 400 27.01 -1.00 -27.13
CA GLU A 400 27.29 -2.44 -27.16
C GLU A 400 27.54 -2.94 -25.73
N SER A 401 27.02 -4.12 -25.39
CA SER A 401 27.07 -4.72 -24.05
C SER A 401 27.27 -6.23 -24.13
N ALA A 402 27.85 -6.84 -23.10
CA ALA A 402 27.95 -8.31 -22.99
C ALA A 402 26.59 -9.00 -22.79
N SER A 403 25.58 -8.27 -22.30
CA SER A 403 24.23 -8.76 -22.00
C SER A 403 23.13 -7.86 -22.60
N THR A 404 21.90 -8.36 -22.62
CA THR A 404 20.77 -7.71 -23.28
C THR A 404 20.45 -6.35 -22.66
N ILE A 405 20.26 -5.35 -23.51
CA ILE A 405 19.86 -3.99 -23.16
C ILE A 405 18.35 -3.90 -23.30
N ASP A 406 17.67 -3.69 -22.17
CA ASP A 406 16.21 -3.63 -22.11
C ASP A 406 15.72 -2.22 -22.43
N LYS A 407 16.47 -1.19 -21.98
CA LYS A 407 16.07 0.21 -22.13
C LYS A 407 17.26 1.15 -22.22
N ILE A 408 17.10 2.22 -22.99
CA ILE A 408 18.02 3.36 -23.03
C ILE A 408 17.19 4.64 -22.91
N GLN A 409 17.55 5.52 -22.00
CA GLN A 409 16.92 6.84 -21.84
C GLN A 409 18.00 7.92 -21.92
N VAL A 410 17.80 8.92 -22.77
CA VAL A 410 18.75 10.02 -22.96
C VAL A 410 18.17 11.28 -22.34
N PHE A 411 18.98 12.00 -21.58
CA PHE A 411 18.63 13.21 -20.85
C PHE A 411 19.58 14.35 -21.24
N ASP A 412 19.06 15.58 -21.25
CA ASP A 412 19.90 16.78 -21.33
C ASP A 412 20.54 17.14 -19.98
N ILE A 413 21.28 18.25 -19.92
CA ILE A 413 21.94 18.73 -18.69
C ILE A 413 20.97 19.22 -17.60
N LEU A 414 19.70 19.46 -17.94
CA LEU A 414 18.65 19.87 -17.00
C LEU A 414 17.87 18.66 -16.47
N GLY A 415 18.22 17.44 -16.89
CA GLY A 415 17.53 16.20 -16.51
C GLY A 415 16.26 15.92 -17.31
N GLN A 416 15.97 16.70 -18.37
CA GLN A 416 14.83 16.42 -19.23
C GLN A 416 15.12 15.24 -20.16
N ARG A 417 14.22 14.27 -20.21
CA ARG A 417 14.34 13.11 -21.10
C ARG A 417 14.07 13.52 -22.55
N VAL A 418 15.11 13.47 -23.39
CA VAL A 418 15.05 13.85 -24.81
C VAL A 418 14.74 12.66 -25.73
N ASN A 419 15.19 11.44 -25.39
CA ASN A 419 14.94 10.21 -26.17
C ASN A 419 14.77 8.98 -25.27
N SER A 420 14.10 7.94 -25.79
CA SER A 420 13.97 6.64 -25.13
C SER A 420 13.91 5.49 -26.14
N TYR A 421 14.56 4.37 -25.84
CA TYR A 421 14.64 3.16 -26.69
C TYR A 421 14.43 1.91 -25.83
N SER A 422 13.90 0.84 -26.44
CA SER A 422 13.77 -0.49 -25.82
C SER A 422 14.32 -1.58 -26.76
N PRO A 423 15.66 -1.77 -26.82
CA PRO A 423 16.29 -2.56 -27.87
C PRO A 423 16.03 -4.08 -27.81
N GLY A 424 16.04 -4.67 -26.62
CA GLY A 424 15.91 -6.13 -26.45
C GLY A 424 17.07 -6.92 -27.06
N SER A 425 18.24 -6.31 -27.22
CA SER A 425 19.43 -6.87 -27.87
C SER A 425 20.71 -6.41 -27.16
N ASN A 426 21.86 -7.03 -27.48
CA ASN A 426 23.16 -6.65 -26.91
C ASN A 426 23.79 -5.42 -27.59
N GLN A 427 23.15 -4.89 -28.63
CA GLN A 427 23.63 -3.74 -29.39
C GLN A 427 22.45 -2.84 -29.80
N ALA A 428 22.59 -1.55 -29.58
CA ALA A 428 21.58 -0.54 -29.89
C ALA A 428 22.20 0.73 -30.50
N VAL A 429 21.39 1.54 -31.18
CA VAL A 429 21.81 2.82 -31.76
C VAL A 429 21.00 3.95 -31.12
N ILE A 430 21.70 4.94 -30.58
CA ILE A 430 21.12 6.20 -30.11
C ILE A 430 21.20 7.21 -31.25
N LYS A 431 20.06 7.65 -31.75
CA LYS A 431 19.98 8.64 -32.83
C LYS A 431 20.32 10.04 -32.34
N GLY A 432 21.34 10.66 -32.93
CA GLY A 432 21.79 12.01 -32.58
C GLY A 432 21.37 13.11 -33.56
N ASP A 433 20.75 12.76 -34.69
CA ASP A 433 20.36 13.70 -35.75
C ASP A 433 19.40 14.81 -35.31
N GLN A 434 18.63 14.57 -34.24
CA GLN A 434 17.65 15.53 -33.69
C GLN A 434 18.17 16.27 -32.44
N LEU A 435 19.41 15.98 -32.02
CA LEU A 435 20.02 16.59 -30.84
C LEU A 435 20.93 17.75 -31.25
N GLN A 436 20.81 18.87 -30.53
CA GLN A 436 21.74 19.99 -30.67
C GLN A 436 23.11 19.62 -30.12
N SER A 437 24.17 20.24 -30.63
CA SER A 437 25.53 20.09 -30.10
C SER A 437 25.55 20.42 -28.60
N GLY A 438 26.09 19.52 -27.79
CA GLY A 438 25.99 19.64 -26.34
C GLY A 438 26.28 18.35 -25.58
N LEU A 439 26.10 18.43 -24.26
CA LEU A 439 26.31 17.33 -23.33
C LEU A 439 24.97 16.65 -23.01
N TYR A 440 24.96 15.32 -23.05
CA TYR A 440 23.80 14.51 -22.69
C TYR A 440 24.23 13.37 -21.77
N PHE A 441 23.26 12.78 -21.07
CA PHE A 441 23.46 11.60 -20.26
C PHE A 441 22.52 10.49 -20.74
N ALA A 442 23.05 9.30 -21.00
CA ALA A 442 22.22 8.13 -21.31
C ALA A 442 22.22 7.16 -20.13
N ARG A 443 21.04 6.90 -19.56
CA ARG A 443 20.81 5.79 -18.64
C ARG A 443 20.46 4.56 -19.47
N ILE A 444 21.21 3.49 -19.28
CA ILE A 444 21.07 2.22 -19.99
C ILE A 444 20.72 1.18 -18.95
N ASP A 445 19.56 0.54 -19.10
CA ASP A 445 19.08 -0.53 -18.23
C ASP A 445 19.14 -1.84 -19.02
N GLY A 446 19.68 -2.89 -18.41
CA GLY A 446 19.74 -4.23 -18.96
C GLY A 446 19.46 -5.28 -17.90
N VAL A 447 19.46 -6.55 -18.31
CA VAL A 447 19.08 -7.69 -17.46
C VAL A 447 19.90 -7.81 -16.17
N ASN A 448 21.14 -7.34 -16.21
CA ASN A 448 22.07 -7.41 -15.09
C ASN A 448 22.15 -6.10 -14.30
N GLY A 449 21.43 -5.04 -14.67
CA GLY A 449 21.40 -3.76 -13.95
C GLY A 449 21.52 -2.54 -14.87
N SER A 450 21.84 -1.38 -14.30
CA SER A 450 21.78 -0.10 -14.99
C SER A 450 23.11 0.65 -14.97
N LYS A 451 23.38 1.45 -16.00
CA LYS A 451 24.57 2.31 -16.09
C LYS A 451 24.26 3.64 -16.77
N THR A 452 24.72 4.73 -16.19
CA THR A 452 24.63 6.07 -16.80
C THR A 452 25.95 6.45 -17.44
N VAL A 453 25.89 6.92 -18.68
CA VAL A 453 27.06 7.32 -19.47
C VAL A 453 26.91 8.76 -19.98
N ARG A 454 28.04 9.45 -20.09
CA ARG A 454 28.10 10.79 -20.66
C ARG A 454 28.22 10.71 -22.18
N LEU A 455 27.35 11.39 -22.91
CA LEU A 455 27.36 11.50 -24.37
C LEU A 455 27.70 12.93 -24.80
N VAL A 456 28.57 13.08 -25.81
CA VAL A 456 28.97 14.38 -26.35
C VAL A 456 28.56 14.46 -27.83
N LYS A 457 27.63 15.36 -28.14
CA LYS A 457 27.21 15.69 -29.51
C LYS A 457 28.01 16.89 -30.00
N GLU A 458 28.74 16.71 -31.09
CA GLU A 458 29.42 17.81 -31.80
C GLU A 458 28.51 18.43 -32.86
#